data_AF-A0A2X3F3Q1-F1
#
_entry.id   AF-A0A2X3F3Q1-F1
#
_cell.length_a   1.000
_cell.length_b   1.000
_cell.length_c   1.000
_cell.angle_alpha   90.00
_cell.angle_beta   90.00
_cell.angle_gamma   90.00
#
_symmetry.space_group_name_H-M   'P 1'
#
loop_
_entity.id
_entity.type
_entity.pdbx_description
1 polymer ?
#
loop_
_entity_poly.entity_id
_entity_poly.type
_entity_poly.pdbx_seq_one_letter_code
_entity_poly.pdbx_strand_id
1 'polypeptide(L)' 'MKEKALAGRAASALQRFMELIDALAQETTDMPLHVQTDRVIKDSGLRAMYEQEKGEKGQTRIEN' A
#
# COMPACT_ATOMS: atom_id res chain seq x y z
N MET A 1 -7.63 -19.62 -26.62
CA MET A 1 -7.23 -18.20 -26.69
C MET A 1 -7.59 -17.51 -25.37
N LYS A 2 -6.66 -17.43 -24.42
CA LYS A 2 -6.83 -16.69 -23.17
C LYS A 2 -5.48 -16.09 -22.75
N GLU A 3 -5.51 -14.88 -22.21
CA GLU A 3 -4.53 -14.35 -21.26
C GLU A 3 -3.14 -13.87 -21.72
N LYS A 4 -2.76 -13.93 -23.01
CA LYS A 4 -1.39 -13.51 -23.40
C LYS A 4 -1.12 -12.00 -23.45
N ALA A 5 -2.13 -11.13 -23.25
CA ALA A 5 -1.96 -9.67 -23.43
C ALA A 5 -1.84 -8.85 -22.11
N LEU A 6 -2.25 -9.39 -20.95
CA LEU A 6 -1.98 -8.79 -19.63
C LEU A 6 -0.61 -9.21 -19.05
N ALA A 7 0.06 -10.17 -19.69
CA ALA A 7 0.82 -11.22 -19.01
C ALA A 7 2.21 -10.84 -18.42
N GLY A 8 2.72 -9.63 -18.66
CA GLY A 8 4.03 -9.21 -18.14
C GLY A 8 3.90 -8.20 -17.02
N ARG A 9 3.66 -6.93 -17.39
CA ARG A 9 3.72 -5.80 -16.45
C ARG A 9 2.61 -5.81 -15.41
N ALA A 10 1.37 -6.12 -15.82
CA ALA A 10 0.24 -6.16 -14.89
C ALA A 10 0.38 -7.34 -13.91
N ALA A 11 0.82 -8.50 -14.40
CA ALA A 11 1.14 -9.64 -13.55
C ALA A 11 2.25 -9.30 -12.53
N SER A 12 3.34 -8.66 -12.96
CA SER A 12 4.39 -8.23 -12.04
C SER A 12 3.93 -7.16 -11.04
N ALA A 13 3.03 -6.26 -11.43
CA ALA A 13 2.48 -5.26 -10.52
C ALA A 13 1.61 -5.89 -9.43
N LEU A 14 0.75 -6.85 -9.81
CA LEU A 14 -0.06 -7.62 -8.86
C LEU A 14 0.81 -8.47 -7.93
N GLN A 15 1.85 -9.12 -8.46
CA GLN A 15 2.78 -9.91 -7.65
C GLN A 15 3.45 -9.06 -6.57
N ARG A 16 4.00 -7.89 -6.95
CA ARG A 16 4.61 -6.97 -5.97
C ARG A 16 3.60 -6.43 -4.95
N PHE A 17 2.35 -6.24 -5.36
CA PHE A 17 1.30 -5.80 -4.44
C PHE A 17 0.98 -6.87 -3.40
N MET A 18 0.90 -8.14 -3.79
CA MET A 18 0.73 -9.26 -2.86
C MET A 18 1.93 -9.40 -1.92
N GLU A 19 3.16 -9.31 -2.44
CA GLU A 19 4.39 -9.34 -1.63
C GLU A 19 4.42 -8.21 -0.58
N LEU A 20 3.97 -7.01 -0.95
CA LEU A 20 3.84 -5.90 -0.02
C LEU A 20 2.84 -6.20 1.10
N ILE A 21 1.67 -6.78 0.77
CA ILE A 21 0.66 -7.15 1.77
C ILE A 21 1.23 -8.17 2.76
N ASP A 22 1.87 -9.22 2.24
CA ASP A 22 2.43 -10.29 3.07
C ASP A 22 3.56 -9.76 3.97
N ALA A 23 4.44 -8.91 3.42
CA ALA A 23 5.50 -8.28 4.19
C ALA A 23 4.95 -7.39 5.31
N LEU A 24 3.99 -6.50 5.00
CA LEU A 24 3.36 -5.65 6.01
C LEU A 24 2.69 -6.48 7.10
N ALA A 25 1.94 -7.52 6.74
CA ALA A 25 1.29 -8.40 7.70
C ALA A 25 2.30 -9.09 8.64
N GLN A 26 3.37 -9.63 8.07
CA GLN A 26 4.43 -10.30 8.84
C GLN A 26 5.17 -9.31 9.76
N GLU A 27 5.55 -8.14 9.25
CA GLU A 27 6.29 -7.14 10.01
C GLU A 27 5.48 -6.56 11.17
N THR A 28 4.16 -6.53 11.06
CA THR A 28 3.29 -5.93 12.09
C THR A 28 2.63 -6.95 13.02
N THR A 29 2.77 -8.26 12.80
CA THR A 29 2.02 -9.31 13.51
C THR A 29 2.09 -9.21 15.04
N ASP A 30 3.27 -8.91 15.60
CA ASP A 30 3.49 -8.87 17.06
C ASP A 30 3.37 -7.47 17.66
N MET A 31 2.95 -6.48 16.86
CA MET A 31 2.83 -5.09 17.29
C MET A 31 1.43 -4.80 17.85
N PRO A 32 1.28 -3.85 18.79
CA PRO A 32 -0.04 -3.35 19.18
C PRO A 32 -0.82 -2.77 17.98
N LEU A 33 -2.15 -2.91 17.96
CA LEU A 33 -3.00 -2.53 16.83
C LEU A 33 -2.73 -1.11 16.30
N HIS A 34 -2.60 -0.12 17.17
CA HIS A 34 -2.31 1.26 16.76
C HIS A 34 -0.96 1.39 16.03
N VAL A 35 0.05 0.64 16.48
CA VAL A 35 1.38 0.58 15.82
C VAL A 35 1.28 -0.14 14.48
N GLN A 36 0.48 -1.22 14.39
CA GLN A 36 0.22 -1.88 13.10
C GLN A 36 -0.37 -0.89 12.10
N THR A 37 -1.42 -0.16 12.50
CA THR A 37 -2.10 0.83 11.65
C THR A 37 -1.13 1.92 11.18
N ASP A 38 -0.36 2.53 12.09
CA ASP A 38 0.63 3.57 11.74
C ASP A 38 1.67 3.04 10.75
N ARG A 39 2.16 1.83 10.99
CA ARG A 39 3.18 1.19 10.15
C ARG A 39 2.63 0.90 8.76
N VAL A 40 1.44 0.32 8.66
CA VAL A 40 0.79 0.00 7.38
C VAL A 40 0.49 1.26 6.57
N ILE A 41 -0.01 2.34 7.20
CA ILE A 41 -0.30 3.61 6.52
C ILE A 41 0.97 4.24 5.92
N LYS A 42 2.07 4.16 6.65
CA LYS A 42 3.36 4.72 6.21
C LYS A 42 4.03 3.85 5.15
N ASP A 43 4.18 2.56 5.42
CA ASP A 43 5.05 1.67 4.64
C ASP A 43 4.37 1.11 3.38
N SER A 44 3.03 1.12 3.31
CA SER A 44 2.30 0.85 2.06
C SER A 44 2.49 1.94 0.99
N GLY A 45 3.04 3.09 1.37
CA GLY A 45 3.14 4.27 0.52
C GLY A 45 1.84 5.09 0.44
N LEU A 46 0.78 4.70 1.16
CA LEU A 46 -0.50 5.43 1.16
C LEU A 46 -0.33 6.87 1.65
N ARG A 47 0.40 7.08 2.75
CA ARG A 47 0.65 8.43 3.28
C ARG A 47 1.43 9.29 2.28
N ALA A 48 2.49 8.73 1.68
CA ALA A 48 3.30 9.43 0.68
C ALA A 48 2.50 9.78 -0.58
N MET A 49 1.54 8.92 -0.98
CA MET A 49 0.62 9.20 -2.09
C MET A 49 -0.24 10.43 -1.79
N TYR A 50 -0.80 10.54 -0.59
CA TYR A 50 -1.60 11.71 -0.21
C TYR A 50 -0.75 12.97 -0.01
N GLU A 51 0.49 12.86 0.45
CA GLU A 51 1.42 14.00 0.55
C GLU A 51 1.75 14.61 -0.82
N GLN A 52 1.72 13.79 -1.88
CA GLN A 52 1.96 14.24 -3.25
C GLN A 52 0.69 14.78 -3.93
N GLU A 53 -0.49 14.50 -3.37
CA GLU A 53 -1.77 14.99 -3.90
C GLU A 53 -1.92 16.49 -3.62
N LYS A 54 -2.00 17.30 -4.68
CA LYS A 54 -2.19 18.75 -4.54
C LYS A 54 -3.64 19.06 -4.23
N GLY A 55 -3.91 19.54 -3.02
CA GLY A 55 -5.20 20.11 -2.62
C GLY A 55 -5.62 19.75 -1.21
N GLU A 56 -6.67 20.42 -0.72
CA GLU A 56 -7.15 20.27 0.66
C GLU A 56 -7.60 18.83 0.99
N LYS A 57 -8.07 18.08 0.00
CA LYS A 57 -8.52 16.69 0.17
C LYS A 57 -7.39 15.74 0.58
N GLY A 58 -6.18 15.93 0.05
CA GLY A 58 -5.00 15.11 0.43
C GLY A 58 -4.60 15.40 1.88
N GLN A 59 -4.58 16.69 2.24
CA GLN A 59 -4.25 17.14 3.59
C GLN A 59 -5.24 16.61 4.64
N THR A 60 -6.55 16.71 4.38
CA THR A 60 -7.57 16.15 5.27
C THR A 60 -7.40 14.63 5.47
N ARG A 61 -6.94 13.89 4.47
CA ARG A 61 -6.72 12.43 4.60
C ARG A 61 -5.45 12.07 5.39
N ILE A 62 -4.49 12.97 5.49
CA ILE A 62 -3.29 12.79 6.33
C ILE A 62 -3.60 13.11 7.80
N GLU A 63 -4.56 14.00 8.05
CA GLU A 63 -4.93 14.48 9.39
C GLU A 63 -5.94 13.59 10.14
N ASN A 64 -6.69 12.75 9.42
CA ASN A 64 -7.64 11.78 9.99
C ASN A 64 -6.95 10.47 10.36
#